data_AF-A0A7X7UZF2-F1
#
_entry.id   AF-A0A7X7UZF2-F1
#
_cell.length_a   1.000
_cell.length_b   1.000
_cell.length_c   1.000
_cell.angle_alpha   90.00
_cell.angle_beta   90.00
_cell.angle_gamma   90.00
#
_symmetry.space_group_name_H-M   'P 1'
#
loop_
_entity.id
_entity.type
_entity.pdbx_description
1 polymer ?
#
loop_
_entity_poly.entity_id
_entity_poly.type
_entity_poly.pdbx_seq_one_letter_code
_entity_poly.pdbx_strand_id
1 'polypeptide(L)'
;MLKEITSKALFLLLFSVSIYAQSVRNPVLEYCTGTWCQYCPCGHTIIAENVLKTAPNAIIIGYHGPSNSSDPYRNFSGNSIISSMGFSSYPTGVIDRTSSPVSRGEWNSRVSLRKNVAPTVSITIAKTYNNLTRELDATLKVTSLTSLSGYYRVNLVLTEDNLVYSQTGNSSCIGGTDYKHSHVVRAMINGVLGDTLNTKDVWKMGQEIYRQVRYTVPAGFDANSCQLVAFVYKVNSPLNQGEIQQAEKWDLIGTISGNNDKDSRIPSEFSLGQNYPNPFNPSTTINFSLASYSLVTIKVYNILGREVATLVSSFKEAGSHSVDFHAGNLSSGMYIVEMKAGSFNSKRKITLLK
;
A
#
# COMPACT_ATOMS: atom_id res chain seq x y z
N MET A 1 -13.88 -57.87 -41.09
CA MET A 1 -14.61 -56.87 -40.27
C MET A 1 -13.73 -56.52 -39.08
N LEU A 2 -12.74 -55.62 -39.26
CA LEU A 2 -11.99 -54.98 -38.19
C LEU A 2 -12.06 -53.48 -38.47
N LYS A 3 -12.69 -52.71 -37.57
CA LYS A 3 -12.70 -51.25 -37.62
C LYS A 3 -11.58 -50.75 -36.71
N GLU A 4 -10.60 -50.08 -37.30
CA GLU A 4 -9.65 -49.24 -36.57
C GLU A 4 -10.38 -48.01 -36.01
N ILE A 5 -10.27 -47.79 -34.70
CA ILE A 5 -10.72 -46.58 -34.03
C ILE A 5 -9.49 -45.68 -33.90
N THR A 6 -9.47 -44.61 -34.68
CA THR A 6 -8.45 -43.55 -34.60
C THR A 6 -8.71 -42.70 -33.35
N SER A 7 -7.79 -42.78 -32.38
CA SER A 7 -7.78 -41.91 -31.20
C SER A 7 -7.29 -40.51 -31.60
N LYS A 8 -8.20 -39.55 -31.65
CA LYS A 8 -7.85 -38.13 -31.75
C LYS A 8 -7.45 -37.65 -30.35
N ALA A 9 -6.16 -37.46 -30.13
CA ALA A 9 -5.64 -36.80 -28.94
C ALA A 9 -6.15 -35.35 -28.90
N LEU A 10 -7.04 -35.06 -27.95
CA LEU A 10 -7.50 -33.71 -27.64
C LEU A 10 -6.37 -33.00 -26.89
N PHE A 11 -5.61 -32.17 -27.61
CA PHE A 11 -4.59 -31.30 -27.03
C PHE A 11 -5.32 -30.19 -26.25
N LEU A 12 -5.48 -30.40 -24.94
CA LEU A 12 -6.01 -29.38 -24.04
C LEU A 12 -4.90 -28.33 -23.84
N LEU A 13 -4.96 -27.25 -24.62
CA LEU A 13 -4.15 -26.05 -24.38
C LEU A 13 -4.60 -25.45 -23.04
N LEU A 14 -3.88 -25.80 -21.98
CA LEU A 14 -3.96 -25.12 -20.69
C LEU A 14 -3.39 -23.71 -20.88
N PHE A 15 -4.24 -22.75 -21.21
CA PHE A 15 -3.93 -21.35 -21.02
C PHE A 15 -3.79 -21.12 -19.51
N SER A 16 -2.56 -21.01 -19.01
CA SER A 16 -2.30 -20.45 -17.70
C SER A 16 -2.73 -18.98 -17.74
N VAL A 17 -3.95 -18.71 -17.29
CA VAL A 17 -4.37 -17.35 -16.98
C VAL A 17 -3.53 -16.93 -15.78
N SER A 18 -2.48 -16.14 -16.03
CA SER A 18 -1.83 -15.40 -14.96
C SER A 18 -2.87 -14.48 -14.35
N ILE A 19 -3.39 -14.87 -13.19
CA ILE A 19 -4.26 -14.01 -12.39
C ILE A 19 -3.37 -12.87 -11.90
N TYR A 20 -3.42 -11.73 -12.59
CA TYR A 20 -2.72 -10.54 -12.13
C TYR A 20 -3.34 -10.12 -10.80
N ALA A 21 -2.55 -10.20 -9.72
CA ALA A 21 -2.99 -9.98 -8.35
C ALA A 21 -3.49 -8.55 -8.05
N GLN A 22 -3.36 -7.62 -9.00
CA GLN A 22 -3.71 -6.22 -8.82
C GLN A 22 -5.06 -5.91 -9.47
N SER A 23 -6.14 -6.05 -8.70
CA SER A 23 -7.52 -5.83 -9.15
C SER A 23 -8.07 -4.45 -8.84
N VAL A 24 -7.40 -3.68 -7.97
CA VAL A 24 -7.87 -2.37 -7.48
C VAL A 24 -6.87 -1.28 -7.83
N ARG A 25 -7.37 -0.15 -8.32
CA ARG A 25 -6.58 1.05 -8.57
C ARG A 25 -6.30 1.77 -7.26
N ASN A 26 -5.08 2.29 -7.12
CA ASN A 26 -4.70 3.25 -6.08
C ASN A 26 -4.76 4.65 -6.69
N PRO A 27 -5.84 5.44 -6.44
CA PRO A 27 -5.94 6.77 -7.01
C PRO A 27 -4.84 7.67 -6.46
N VAL A 28 -4.30 8.54 -7.31
CA VAL A 28 -3.26 9.48 -6.91
C VAL A 28 -3.84 10.88 -6.78
N LEU A 29 -3.61 11.52 -5.63
CA LEU A 29 -3.80 12.96 -5.45
C LEU A 29 -2.43 13.63 -5.41
N GLU A 30 -2.10 14.33 -6.48
CA GLU A 30 -0.96 15.25 -6.56
C GLU A 30 -1.44 16.66 -6.21
N TYR A 31 -0.88 17.31 -5.19
CA TYR A 31 -1.33 18.65 -4.80
C TYR A 31 -0.16 19.58 -4.47
N CYS A 32 -0.38 20.88 -4.61
CA CYS A 32 0.57 21.90 -4.19
C CYS A 32 0.25 22.38 -2.76
N THR A 33 1.31 22.61 -1.98
CA THR A 33 1.21 23.09 -0.60
C THR A 33 2.41 23.97 -0.24
N GLY A 34 2.39 24.56 0.94
CA GLY A 34 3.55 25.25 1.47
C GLY A 34 3.38 25.67 2.93
N THR A 35 4.50 25.75 3.65
CA THR A 35 4.54 26.11 5.07
C THR A 35 4.03 27.53 5.33
N TRP A 36 4.11 28.42 4.33
CA TRP A 36 3.62 29.80 4.37
C TRP A 36 2.10 29.92 4.08
N CYS A 37 1.48 28.88 3.53
CA CYS A 37 0.12 28.92 3.01
C CYS A 37 -0.92 28.72 4.12
N GLN A 38 -1.64 29.79 4.47
CA GLN A 38 -2.64 29.80 5.54
C GLN A 38 -3.80 28.81 5.34
N TYR A 39 -4.11 28.43 4.10
CA TYR A 39 -5.23 27.53 3.78
C TYR A 39 -4.81 26.07 3.58
N CYS A 40 -3.52 25.79 3.51
CA CYS A 40 -2.98 24.46 3.27
C CYS A 40 -3.27 23.47 4.41
N PRO A 41 -3.33 23.87 5.70
CA PRO A 41 -3.77 22.98 6.77
C PRO A 41 -5.17 22.38 6.56
N CYS A 42 -6.11 23.12 5.95
CA CYS A 42 -7.41 22.56 5.60
C CYS A 42 -7.32 21.49 4.52
N GLY A 43 -6.38 21.63 3.57
CA GLY A 43 -6.10 20.59 2.58
C GLY A 43 -5.60 19.31 3.25
N HIS A 44 -4.65 19.44 4.17
CA HIS A 44 -4.13 18.30 4.95
C HIS A 44 -5.24 17.61 5.77
N THR A 45 -6.12 18.40 6.39
CA THR A 45 -7.29 17.87 7.13
C THR A 45 -8.22 17.09 6.21
N ILE A 46 -8.58 17.63 5.04
CA ILE A 46 -9.43 16.94 4.06
C ILE A 46 -8.79 15.63 3.59
N ILE A 47 -7.48 15.62 3.38
CA ILE A 47 -6.75 14.41 3.00
C ILE A 47 -6.90 13.34 4.08
N ALA A 48 -6.58 13.68 5.34
CA ALA A 48 -6.61 12.73 6.46
C ALA A 48 -8.02 12.28 6.84
N GLU A 49 -8.99 13.21 6.85
CA GLU A 49 -10.31 12.96 7.41
C GLU A 49 -11.35 12.54 6.39
N ASN A 50 -11.12 12.81 5.10
CA ASN A 50 -12.09 12.50 4.05
C ASN A 50 -11.46 11.55 3.02
N VAL A 51 -10.41 11.98 2.32
CA VAL A 51 -9.83 11.22 1.20
C VAL A 51 -9.32 9.85 1.65
N LEU A 52 -8.47 9.81 2.68
CA LEU A 52 -7.89 8.55 3.16
C LEU A 52 -8.86 7.70 3.98
N LYS A 53 -9.95 8.29 4.50
CA LYS A 53 -11.02 7.50 5.15
C LYS A 53 -11.89 6.78 4.12
N THR A 54 -12.19 7.40 2.97
CA THR A 54 -13.05 6.81 1.92
C THR A 54 -12.28 5.94 0.93
N ALA A 55 -11.04 6.32 0.65
CA ALA A 55 -10.09 5.59 -0.18
C ALA A 55 -8.76 5.40 0.57
N PRO A 56 -8.69 4.43 1.51
CA PRO A 56 -7.46 4.16 2.28
C PRO A 56 -6.24 3.78 1.42
N ASN A 57 -6.48 3.30 0.20
CA ASN A 57 -5.46 2.95 -0.76
C ASN A 57 -5.07 4.11 -1.69
N ALA A 58 -5.64 5.30 -1.51
CA ALA A 58 -5.20 6.49 -2.25
C ALA A 58 -3.76 6.85 -1.89
N ILE A 59 -3.03 7.34 -2.89
CA ILE A 59 -1.65 7.77 -2.78
C ILE A 59 -1.63 9.29 -2.87
N ILE A 60 -0.99 9.91 -1.89
CA ILE A 60 -0.93 11.37 -1.76
C ILE A 60 0.49 11.81 -2.08
N ILE A 61 0.62 12.87 -2.87
CA ILE A 61 1.91 13.45 -3.27
C ILE A 61 1.82 14.97 -3.08
N GLY A 62 2.50 15.49 -2.06
CA GLY A 62 2.50 16.89 -1.68
C GLY A 62 3.73 17.64 -2.20
N TYR A 63 3.53 18.49 -3.19
CA TYR A 63 4.57 19.36 -3.74
C TYR A 63 4.64 20.67 -2.97
N HIS A 64 5.72 20.85 -2.22
CA HIS A 64 6.01 22.12 -1.55
C HIS A 64 6.58 23.14 -2.54
N GLY A 65 6.12 24.38 -2.46
CA GLY A 65 6.59 25.46 -3.31
C GLY A 65 5.82 26.77 -3.14
N PRO A 66 5.92 27.70 -4.11
CA PRO A 66 6.77 27.64 -5.31
C PRO A 66 8.28 27.71 -4.99
N SER A 67 9.14 27.52 -5.99
CA SER A 67 10.61 27.47 -5.83
C SER A 67 11.23 28.75 -5.25
N ASN A 68 10.58 29.91 -5.42
CA ASN A 68 10.99 31.20 -4.88
C ASN A 68 10.44 31.49 -3.46
N SER A 69 9.71 30.55 -2.83
CA SER A 69 9.23 30.69 -1.46
C SER A 69 10.33 30.43 -0.41
N SER A 70 10.08 30.78 0.85
CA SER A 70 10.95 30.44 1.99
C SER A 70 10.71 29.02 2.52
N ASP A 71 9.88 28.21 1.85
CA ASP A 71 9.50 26.88 2.31
C ASP A 71 10.74 25.94 2.34
N PRO A 72 11.04 25.27 3.48
CA PRO A 72 12.21 24.41 3.61
C PRO A 72 12.15 23.14 2.76
N TYR A 73 10.97 22.75 2.29
CA TYR A 73 10.73 21.50 1.55
C TYR A 73 10.59 21.70 0.04
N ARG A 74 10.71 22.94 -0.46
CA ARG A 74 10.53 23.26 -1.88
C ARG A 74 11.65 22.79 -2.81
N ASN A 75 12.77 22.31 -2.28
CA ASN A 75 13.98 22.02 -3.06
C ASN A 75 14.20 20.52 -3.20
N PHE A 76 13.81 20.00 -4.35
CA PHE A 76 14.06 18.62 -4.74
C PHE A 76 14.44 18.52 -6.22
N SER A 77 14.99 17.37 -6.63
CA SER A 77 15.17 17.08 -8.05
C SER A 77 13.79 17.03 -8.71
N GLY A 78 13.40 18.12 -9.36
CA GLY A 78 12.12 18.22 -10.08
C GLY A 78 11.19 19.37 -9.72
N ASN A 79 11.71 20.45 -9.14
CA ASN A 79 10.97 21.68 -8.81
C ASN A 79 10.12 22.30 -9.93
N SER A 80 10.28 21.91 -11.20
CA SER A 80 9.43 22.39 -12.28
C SER A 80 8.02 21.78 -12.27
N ILE A 81 7.76 20.71 -11.50
CA ILE A 81 6.48 19.99 -11.56
C ILE A 81 5.28 20.86 -11.21
N ILE A 82 5.42 21.82 -10.29
CA ILE A 82 4.34 22.76 -9.93
C ILE A 82 3.87 23.53 -11.17
N SER A 83 4.83 24.08 -11.94
CA SER A 83 4.54 24.79 -13.19
C SER A 83 4.00 23.85 -14.27
N SER A 84 4.57 22.65 -14.42
CA SER A 84 4.14 21.68 -15.45
C SER A 84 2.72 21.14 -15.20
N MET A 85 2.31 21.04 -13.94
CA MET A 85 0.95 20.64 -13.53
C MET A 85 -0.06 21.79 -13.60
N GLY A 86 0.41 23.03 -13.77
CA GLY A 86 -0.42 24.23 -13.86
C GLY A 86 -0.97 24.70 -12.51
N PHE A 87 -0.32 24.38 -11.39
CA PHE A 87 -0.75 24.86 -10.07
C PHE A 87 -0.50 26.36 -9.94
N SER A 88 -1.58 27.13 -9.76
CA SER A 88 -1.55 28.60 -9.64
C SER A 88 -2.06 29.13 -8.30
N SER A 89 -2.63 28.26 -7.44
CA SER A 89 -3.13 28.61 -6.12
C SER A 89 -2.97 27.45 -5.13
N TYR A 90 -2.88 27.75 -3.84
CA TYR A 90 -2.53 26.79 -2.80
C TYR A 90 -3.63 26.71 -1.71
N PRO A 91 -4.08 25.51 -1.29
CA PRO A 91 -3.82 24.22 -1.93
C PRO A 91 -4.77 23.98 -3.11
N THR A 92 -4.23 23.51 -4.23
CA THR A 92 -4.99 22.88 -5.33
C THR A 92 -4.37 21.55 -5.69
N GLY A 93 -5.16 20.66 -6.29
CA GLY A 93 -4.74 19.29 -6.54
C GLY A 93 -5.26 18.75 -7.86
N VAL A 94 -4.59 17.72 -8.38
CA VAL A 94 -4.93 16.98 -9.58
C VAL A 94 -5.06 15.51 -9.18
N ILE A 95 -6.17 14.89 -9.58
CA ILE A 95 -6.46 13.49 -9.27
C ILE A 95 -6.19 12.67 -10.54
N ASP A 96 -5.33 11.66 -10.43
CA ASP A 96 -4.93 10.75 -11.52
C ASP A 96 -4.50 11.46 -12.83
N ARG A 97 -4.14 12.75 -12.79
CA ARG A 97 -3.86 13.56 -13.99
C ARG A 97 -4.95 13.47 -15.06
N THR A 98 -6.22 13.57 -14.65
CA THR A 98 -7.36 13.55 -15.57
C THR A 98 -8.01 14.92 -15.78
N SER A 99 -7.48 15.99 -15.18
CA SER A 99 -8.02 17.35 -15.30
C SER A 99 -7.02 18.41 -14.89
N SER A 100 -7.33 19.67 -15.21
CA SER A 100 -6.70 20.84 -14.57
C SER A 100 -6.81 20.78 -13.03
N PRO A 101 -5.95 21.52 -12.29
CA PRO A 101 -6.02 21.57 -10.84
C PRO A 101 -7.38 22.02 -10.32
N VAL A 102 -7.83 21.37 -9.25
CA VAL A 102 -9.11 21.62 -8.60
C VAL A 102 -8.95 21.97 -7.14
N SER A 103 -10.00 22.60 -6.60
CA SER A 103 -10.05 22.98 -5.19
C SER A 103 -10.12 21.76 -4.27
N ARG A 104 -9.66 21.93 -3.02
CA ARG A 104 -9.69 20.88 -2.00
C ARG A 104 -11.07 20.28 -1.72
N GLY A 105 -12.15 21.04 -1.98
CA GLY A 105 -13.52 20.55 -1.81
C GLY A 105 -13.91 19.42 -2.76
N GLU A 106 -13.19 19.26 -3.88
CA GLU A 106 -13.48 18.25 -4.91
C GLU A 106 -12.62 16.99 -4.77
N TRP A 107 -11.58 17.01 -3.93
CA TRP A 107 -10.61 15.92 -3.87
C TRP A 107 -11.24 14.58 -3.50
N ASN A 108 -12.05 14.56 -2.44
CA ASN A 108 -12.64 13.31 -1.93
C ASN A 108 -13.58 12.65 -2.95
N SER A 109 -14.47 13.42 -3.59
CA SER A 109 -15.39 12.88 -4.59
C SER A 109 -14.65 12.40 -5.83
N ARG A 110 -13.66 13.16 -6.32
CA ARG A 110 -12.86 12.77 -7.50
C ARG A 110 -12.00 11.54 -7.23
N VAL A 111 -11.33 11.44 -6.08
CA VAL A 111 -10.60 10.23 -5.67
C VAL A 111 -11.53 9.02 -5.57
N SER A 112 -12.71 9.20 -4.97
CA SER A 112 -13.70 8.13 -4.85
C SER A 112 -14.18 7.61 -6.21
N LEU A 113 -14.35 8.48 -7.19
CA LEU A 113 -14.67 8.08 -8.57
C LEU A 113 -13.55 7.24 -9.18
N ARG A 114 -12.30 7.68 -9.01
CA ARG A 114 -11.14 6.98 -9.56
C ARG A 114 -10.94 5.59 -8.98
N LYS A 115 -11.24 5.36 -7.69
CA LYS A 115 -11.15 4.02 -7.06
C LYS A 115 -11.90 2.92 -7.83
N ASN A 116 -12.97 3.27 -8.55
CA ASN A 116 -13.79 2.33 -9.32
C ASN A 116 -13.32 2.13 -10.77
N VAL A 117 -12.26 2.83 -11.20
CA VAL A 117 -11.67 2.66 -12.53
C VAL A 117 -10.60 1.58 -12.45
N ALA A 118 -10.76 0.52 -13.25
CA ALA A 118 -9.79 -0.57 -13.28
C ALA A 118 -8.37 -0.05 -13.64
N PRO A 119 -7.31 -0.58 -13.00
CA PRO A 119 -5.96 -0.30 -13.44
C PRO A 119 -5.70 -0.99 -14.79
N THR A 120 -4.91 -0.34 -15.65
CA THR A 120 -4.53 -0.90 -16.95
C THR A 120 -3.12 -1.48 -16.96
N VAL A 121 -2.35 -1.22 -15.90
CA VAL A 121 -1.03 -1.77 -15.65
C VAL A 121 -0.91 -2.18 -14.18
N SER A 122 -0.06 -3.16 -13.89
CA SER A 122 0.39 -3.47 -12.54
C SER A 122 1.82 -2.99 -12.32
N ILE A 123 2.16 -2.62 -11.08
CA ILE A 123 3.50 -2.14 -10.72
C ILE A 123 4.00 -2.95 -9.52
N THR A 124 5.22 -3.47 -9.62
CA THR A 124 5.94 -4.08 -8.50
C THR A 124 7.34 -3.51 -8.45
N ILE A 125 8.01 -3.64 -7.31
CA ILE A 125 9.40 -3.21 -7.13
C ILE A 125 10.22 -4.37 -6.56
N ALA A 126 11.49 -4.48 -6.96
CA ALA A 126 12.54 -5.21 -6.26
C ALA A 126 13.51 -4.13 -5.72
N LYS A 127 13.85 -4.09 -4.42
CA LYS A 127 14.65 -3.01 -3.84
C LYS A 127 15.52 -3.46 -2.68
N THR A 128 16.65 -2.78 -2.54
CA THR A 128 17.52 -2.85 -1.37
C THR A 128 17.87 -1.44 -0.94
N TYR A 129 18.04 -1.23 0.37
CA TYR A 129 18.51 0.03 0.91
C TYR A 129 19.66 -0.23 1.90
N ASN A 130 20.80 0.39 1.66
CA ASN A 130 21.95 0.30 2.54
C ASN A 130 21.93 1.47 3.53
N ASN A 131 21.71 1.20 4.82
CA ASN A 131 21.64 2.24 5.85
C ASN A 131 22.96 3.01 6.05
N LEU A 132 24.11 2.40 5.73
CA LEU A 132 25.42 3.05 5.88
C LEU A 132 25.72 3.98 4.71
N THR A 133 25.52 3.53 3.47
CA THR A 133 25.79 4.33 2.27
C THR A 133 24.61 5.20 1.85
N ARG A 134 23.43 4.96 2.42
CA ARG A 134 22.13 5.56 2.07
C ARG A 134 21.74 5.31 0.61
N GLU A 135 22.29 4.28 0.00
CA GLU A 135 22.02 3.90 -1.39
C GLU A 135 20.79 3.01 -1.48
N LEU A 136 19.87 3.40 -2.35
CA LEU A 136 18.75 2.62 -2.86
C LEU A 136 19.14 2.04 -4.22
N ASP A 137 19.08 0.71 -4.36
CA ASP A 137 19.01 0.03 -5.66
C ASP A 137 17.60 -0.55 -5.81
N ALA A 138 16.89 -0.14 -6.85
CA ALA A 138 15.51 -0.52 -7.10
C ALA A 138 15.30 -0.91 -8.57
N THR A 139 14.49 -1.94 -8.80
CA THR A 139 14.00 -2.37 -10.10
C THR A 139 12.49 -2.36 -10.09
N LEU A 140 11.88 -1.43 -10.81
CA LEU A 140 10.45 -1.42 -11.07
C LEU A 140 10.14 -2.44 -12.17
N LYS A 141 9.12 -3.25 -11.96
CA LYS A 141 8.51 -4.11 -12.98
C LYS A 141 7.08 -3.65 -13.21
N VAL A 142 6.80 -3.24 -14.44
CA VAL A 142 5.48 -2.80 -14.88
C VAL A 142 4.92 -3.82 -15.87
N THR A 143 3.72 -4.31 -15.63
CA THR A 143 3.07 -5.29 -16.51
C THR A 143 1.77 -4.71 -17.05
N SER A 144 1.55 -4.79 -18.36
CA SER A 144 0.28 -4.36 -18.94
C SER A 144 -0.83 -5.36 -18.60
N LEU A 145 -1.96 -4.88 -18.11
CA LEU A 145 -3.15 -5.69 -17.80
C LEU A 145 -4.14 -5.74 -18.95
N THR A 146 -4.00 -4.80 -19.90
CA THR A 146 -4.77 -4.75 -21.15
C THR A 146 -3.83 -4.45 -22.31
N SER A 147 -4.31 -4.49 -23.55
CA SER A 147 -3.52 -4.00 -24.69
C SER A 147 -3.59 -2.47 -24.73
N LEU A 148 -2.45 -1.81 -24.68
CA LEU A 148 -2.34 -0.36 -24.59
C LEU A 148 -1.67 0.24 -25.83
N SER A 149 -2.08 1.46 -26.17
CA SER A 149 -1.49 2.26 -27.24
C SER A 149 -1.06 3.64 -26.74
N GLY A 150 -0.09 4.23 -27.44
CA GLY A 150 0.52 5.51 -27.08
C GLY A 150 1.78 5.34 -26.21
N TYR A 151 2.27 6.45 -25.68
CA TYR A 151 3.49 6.47 -24.87
C TYR A 151 3.15 6.46 -23.39
N TYR A 152 3.89 5.68 -22.60
CA TYR A 152 3.76 5.62 -21.16
C TYR A 152 5.10 5.92 -20.50
N ARG A 153 5.04 6.50 -19.32
CA ARG A 153 6.18 6.81 -18.47
C ARG A 153 5.94 6.29 -17.06
N VAL A 154 7.02 6.01 -16.35
CA VAL A 154 6.99 5.65 -14.92
C VAL A 154 7.79 6.66 -14.12
N ASN A 155 7.18 7.17 -13.05
CA ASN A 155 7.88 7.97 -12.05
C ASN A 155 8.18 7.09 -10.83
N LEU A 156 9.33 7.32 -10.21
CA LEU A 156 9.65 6.91 -8.85
C LEU A 156 9.90 8.16 -8.01
N VAL A 157 9.06 8.38 -7.01
CA VAL A 157 9.07 9.56 -6.15
C VAL A 157 9.44 9.14 -4.74
N LEU A 158 10.34 9.89 -4.11
CA LEU A 158 10.61 9.76 -2.68
C LEU A 158 9.77 10.80 -1.94
N THR A 159 8.87 10.34 -1.06
CA THR A 159 8.14 11.20 -0.13
C THR A 159 8.63 10.98 1.29
N GLU A 160 8.37 11.93 2.19
CA GLU A 160 8.69 11.81 3.61
C GLU A 160 7.53 12.32 4.48
N ASP A 161 7.27 11.57 5.53
CA ASP A 161 6.25 11.85 6.54
C ASP A 161 6.88 12.39 7.83
N ASN A 162 6.03 12.85 8.76
CA ASN A 162 6.42 13.27 10.11
C ASN A 162 7.44 14.44 10.17
N LEU A 163 7.50 15.25 9.12
CA LEU A 163 8.37 16.41 9.07
C LEU A 163 7.79 17.55 9.93
N VAL A 164 8.46 17.84 11.05
CA VAL A 164 8.02 18.88 12.00
C VAL A 164 8.59 20.23 11.58
N TYR A 165 7.70 21.19 11.27
CA TYR A 165 8.08 22.57 10.98
C TYR A 165 6.90 23.52 11.20
N SER A 166 7.16 24.82 11.32
CA SER A 166 6.10 25.80 11.49
C SER A 166 5.24 25.96 10.24
N GLN A 167 3.92 25.86 10.40
CA GLN A 167 2.93 26.03 9.36
C GLN A 167 2.06 27.25 9.68
N THR A 168 2.03 28.22 8.77
CA THR A 168 1.09 29.33 8.85
C THR A 168 -0.33 28.80 8.71
N GLY A 169 -1.24 29.31 9.54
CA GLY A 169 -2.67 29.03 9.48
C GLY A 169 -3.51 30.30 9.58
N ASN A 170 -4.82 30.11 9.66
CA ASN A 170 -5.80 31.16 9.96
C ASN A 170 -6.89 30.61 10.90
N SER A 171 -7.94 31.37 11.16
CA SER A 171 -9.04 30.98 12.06
C SER A 171 -9.79 29.71 11.63
N SER A 172 -9.81 29.39 10.33
CA SER A 172 -10.52 28.23 9.78
C SER A 172 -9.59 27.05 9.49
N CYS A 173 -8.32 27.32 9.22
CA CYS A 173 -7.30 26.33 8.87
C CYS A 173 -6.15 26.46 9.85
N ILE A 174 -6.20 25.66 10.92
CA ILE A 174 -5.30 25.80 12.06
C ILE A 174 -3.88 25.32 11.68
N GLY A 175 -2.93 26.25 11.76
CA GLY A 175 -1.48 25.98 11.65
C GLY A 175 -0.84 25.81 13.04
N GLY A 176 0.48 25.92 13.12
CA GLY A 176 1.20 25.81 14.39
C GLY A 176 2.71 25.74 14.23
N THR A 177 3.44 25.90 15.33
CA THR A 177 4.91 25.87 15.35
C THR A 177 5.49 24.48 15.17
N ASP A 178 4.81 23.46 15.71
CA ASP A 178 5.21 22.05 15.68
C ASP A 178 4.32 21.24 14.72
N TYR A 179 4.02 21.81 13.55
CA TYR A 179 3.12 21.19 12.59
C TYR A 179 3.80 20.02 11.88
N LYS A 180 3.14 18.85 11.89
CA LYS A 180 3.61 17.65 11.20
C LYS A 180 3.16 17.64 9.76
N HIS A 181 4.11 17.63 8.84
CA HIS A 181 3.88 17.53 7.40
C HIS A 181 4.05 16.07 6.97
N SER A 182 3.15 15.63 6.09
CA SER A 182 3.14 14.29 5.52
C SER A 182 3.07 14.35 4.01
N HIS A 183 3.49 13.27 3.36
CA HIS A 183 3.48 13.04 1.93
C HIS A 183 4.32 14.08 1.17
N VAL A 184 5.31 14.66 1.84
CA VAL A 184 6.15 15.72 1.30
C VAL A 184 7.10 15.13 0.28
N VAL A 185 7.03 15.59 -0.96
CA VAL A 185 7.99 15.15 -1.99
C VAL A 185 9.37 15.66 -1.64
N ARG A 186 10.32 14.72 -1.54
CA ARG A 186 11.73 15.00 -1.28
C ARG A 186 12.61 14.77 -2.51
N ALA A 187 12.18 13.94 -3.46
CA ALA A 187 12.87 13.73 -4.73
C ALA A 187 11.94 13.14 -5.81
N MET A 188 12.05 13.63 -7.05
CA MET A 188 11.65 12.86 -8.23
C MET A 188 12.89 12.08 -8.69
N ILE A 189 13.00 10.80 -8.28
CA ILE A 189 14.25 10.04 -8.36
C ILE A 189 14.71 9.87 -9.81
N ASN A 190 13.78 9.53 -10.71
CA ASN A 190 14.06 9.38 -12.14
C ASN A 190 13.61 10.62 -12.97
N GLY A 191 13.68 11.80 -12.35
CA GLY A 191 13.36 13.07 -12.97
C GLY A 191 11.86 13.43 -12.99
N VAL A 192 11.56 14.69 -13.34
CA VAL A 192 10.21 15.28 -13.27
C VAL A 192 9.17 14.45 -14.00
N LEU A 193 9.50 14.03 -15.23
CA LEU A 193 8.60 13.29 -16.10
C LEU A 193 8.81 11.77 -16.00
N GLY A 194 9.77 11.30 -15.21
CA GLY A 194 10.11 9.89 -15.10
C GLY A 194 10.71 9.29 -16.38
N ASP A 195 10.89 7.98 -16.35
CA ASP A 195 11.46 7.21 -17.46
C ASP A 195 10.39 6.78 -18.45
N THR A 196 10.71 6.82 -19.75
CA THR A 196 9.87 6.23 -20.81
C THR A 196 9.77 4.72 -20.61
N LEU A 197 8.57 4.13 -20.71
CA LEU A 197 8.35 2.67 -20.64
C LEU A 197 8.37 2.01 -22.02
N ASN A 198 7.66 2.58 -23.00
CA ASN A 198 7.50 2.01 -24.33
C ASN A 198 7.75 3.03 -25.45
N THR A 199 8.08 2.51 -26.64
CA THR A 199 7.95 3.22 -27.92
C THR A 199 6.48 3.16 -28.36
N LYS A 200 6.03 4.05 -29.25
CA LYS A 200 4.61 4.27 -29.65
C LYS A 200 3.80 3.01 -30.03
N ASP A 201 4.50 1.90 -30.25
CA ASP A 201 3.97 0.60 -30.58
C ASP A 201 3.02 0.05 -29.50
N VAL A 202 2.22 -0.94 -29.91
CA VAL A 202 1.26 -1.59 -29.02
C VAL A 202 1.99 -2.27 -27.87
N TRP A 203 1.71 -1.82 -26.65
CA TRP A 203 2.11 -2.52 -25.44
C TRP A 203 1.09 -3.64 -25.19
N LYS A 204 1.51 -4.87 -25.46
CA LYS A 204 0.61 -6.04 -25.46
C LYS A 204 0.20 -6.40 -24.04
N MET A 205 -1.04 -6.87 -23.88
CA MET A 205 -1.50 -7.44 -22.61
C MET A 205 -0.50 -8.50 -22.11
N GLY A 206 -0.15 -8.40 -20.84
CA GLY A 206 0.79 -9.27 -20.13
C GLY A 206 2.27 -9.00 -20.38
N GLN A 207 2.62 -8.07 -21.29
CA GLN A 207 4.00 -7.69 -21.52
C GLN A 207 4.55 -6.91 -20.31
N GLU A 208 5.73 -7.34 -19.85
CA GLU A 208 6.46 -6.74 -18.73
C GLU A 208 7.56 -5.80 -19.23
N ILE A 209 7.78 -4.70 -18.50
CA ILE A 209 8.83 -3.71 -18.75
C ILE A 209 9.52 -3.39 -17.42
N TYR A 210 10.86 -3.39 -17.43
CA TYR A 210 11.67 -3.22 -16.23
C TYR A 210 12.44 -1.90 -16.25
N ARG A 211 12.51 -1.18 -15.13
CA ARG A 211 13.33 0.04 -14.97
C ARG A 211 14.17 -0.06 -13.72
N GLN A 212 15.48 -0.07 -13.90
CA GLN A 212 16.43 -0.03 -12.79
C GLN A 212 16.76 1.42 -12.44
N VAL A 213 16.83 1.69 -11.14
CA VAL A 213 17.09 3.01 -10.58
C VAL A 213 18.07 2.84 -9.42
N ARG A 214 19.08 3.72 -9.39
CA ARG A 214 19.98 3.87 -8.25
C ARG A 214 19.88 5.30 -7.72
N TYR A 215 19.77 5.44 -6.42
CA TYR A 215 19.61 6.75 -5.78
C TYR A 215 20.24 6.78 -4.40
N THR A 216 21.03 7.81 -4.11
CA THR A 216 21.57 8.04 -2.78
C THR A 216 20.67 9.01 -2.04
N VAL A 217 20.01 8.54 -0.98
CA VAL A 217 19.10 9.35 -0.18
C VAL A 217 19.90 10.39 0.62
N PRO A 218 19.63 11.70 0.48
CA PRO A 218 20.38 12.75 1.19
C PRO A 218 20.36 12.58 2.70
N ALA A 219 21.47 12.90 3.39
CA ALA A 219 21.64 12.69 4.83
C ALA A 219 20.60 13.38 5.72
N GLY A 220 20.04 14.51 5.27
CA GLY A 220 19.01 15.26 6.01
C GLY A 220 17.60 14.70 5.93
N PHE A 221 17.41 13.52 5.34
CA PHE A 221 16.10 12.85 5.24
C PHE A 221 16.05 11.73 6.29
N ASP A 222 14.93 11.60 7.01
CA ASP A 222 14.71 10.44 7.87
C ASP A 222 14.21 9.27 7.01
N ALA A 223 15.11 8.34 6.72
CA ALA A 223 14.84 7.22 5.85
C ALA A 223 13.75 6.27 6.38
N ASN A 224 13.49 6.24 7.70
CA ASN A 224 12.38 5.46 8.27
C ASN A 224 11.01 6.11 8.02
N SER A 225 11.00 7.42 7.81
CA SER A 225 9.81 8.19 7.47
C SER A 225 9.67 8.39 5.95
N CYS A 226 10.60 7.87 5.15
CA CYS A 226 10.55 7.96 3.70
C CYS A 226 9.74 6.83 3.06
N GLN A 227 9.02 7.15 1.99
CA GLN A 227 8.30 6.19 1.14
C GLN A 227 8.69 6.37 -0.33
N LEU A 228 8.70 5.26 -1.06
CA LEU A 228 8.81 5.19 -2.50
C LEU A 228 7.42 5.08 -3.11
N VAL A 229 7.05 6.07 -3.90
CA VAL A 229 5.81 6.07 -4.67
C VAL A 229 6.15 5.90 -6.14
N ALA A 230 5.66 4.82 -6.76
CA ALA A 230 5.75 4.64 -8.20
C ALA A 230 4.38 4.85 -8.84
N PHE A 231 4.34 5.53 -9.98
CA PHE A 231 3.13 5.60 -10.78
C PHE A 231 3.46 5.58 -12.27
N VAL A 232 2.58 4.96 -13.03
CA VAL A 232 2.67 4.87 -14.49
C VAL A 232 1.59 5.76 -15.07
N TYR A 233 1.94 6.59 -16.06
CA TYR A 233 0.99 7.48 -16.68
C TYR A 233 1.11 7.48 -18.20
N LYS A 234 -0.02 7.72 -18.88
CA LYS A 234 -0.06 7.89 -20.32
C LYS A 234 0.41 9.31 -20.66
N VAL A 235 1.40 9.45 -21.53
CA VAL A 235 1.94 10.75 -21.91
C VAL A 235 0.88 11.56 -22.63
N ASN A 236 0.66 12.78 -22.15
CA ASN A 236 -0.20 13.78 -22.75
C ASN A 236 0.34 15.18 -22.46
N SER A 237 -0.17 16.19 -23.18
CA SER A 237 0.12 17.60 -22.94
C SER A 237 -1.21 18.37 -22.87
N PRO A 238 -1.49 19.10 -21.79
CA PRO A 238 -0.65 19.35 -20.61
C PRO A 238 -0.43 18.13 -19.69
N LEU A 239 0.56 18.20 -18.79
CA LEU A 239 0.95 17.07 -17.91
C LEU A 239 -0.19 16.58 -17.01
N ASN A 240 -1.05 17.50 -16.56
CA ASN A 240 -2.21 17.21 -15.73
C ASN A 240 -3.37 16.50 -16.48
N GLN A 241 -3.18 16.19 -17.77
CA GLN A 241 -4.07 15.35 -18.58
C GLN A 241 -3.40 14.04 -19.02
N GLY A 242 -2.19 13.75 -18.51
CA GLY A 242 -1.51 12.49 -18.72
C GLY A 242 -1.96 11.45 -17.70
N GLU A 243 -3.11 10.83 -17.95
CA GLU A 243 -3.79 9.98 -16.97
C GLU A 243 -2.88 8.91 -16.35
N ILE A 244 -2.82 8.89 -15.03
CA ILE A 244 -2.16 7.84 -14.26
C ILE A 244 -2.96 6.55 -14.42
N GLN A 245 -2.28 5.50 -14.82
CA GLN A 245 -2.84 4.18 -15.10
C GLN A 245 -2.89 3.29 -13.85
N GLN A 246 -1.88 3.43 -12.99
CA GLN A 246 -1.81 2.82 -11.67
C GLN A 246 -0.68 3.50 -10.87
N ALA A 247 -0.77 3.40 -9.55
CA ALA A 247 0.30 3.77 -8.64
C ALA A 247 0.44 2.74 -7.50
N GLU A 248 1.62 2.69 -6.91
CA GLU A 248 1.95 1.85 -5.76
C GLU A 248 2.89 2.60 -4.82
N LYS A 249 2.87 2.25 -3.52
CA LYS A 249 3.76 2.85 -2.53
C LYS A 249 4.39 1.81 -1.61
N TRP A 250 5.63 2.07 -1.21
CA TRP A 250 6.44 1.22 -0.35
C TRP A 250 7.20 2.06 0.66
N ASP A 251 7.43 1.58 1.87
CA ASP A 251 8.37 2.23 2.77
C ASP A 251 9.80 2.11 2.18
N LEU A 252 10.62 3.15 2.32
CA LEU A 252 12.01 3.14 1.84
C LEU A 252 12.82 2.09 2.59
N ILE A 253 12.80 2.17 3.92
CA ILE A 253 13.35 1.17 4.84
C ILE A 253 12.22 0.23 5.21
N GLY A 254 12.34 -1.01 4.74
CA GLY A 254 11.32 -2.04 4.88
C GLY A 254 11.40 -2.99 3.70
N THR A 255 11.13 -4.28 3.93
CA THR A 255 10.95 -5.23 2.82
C THR A 255 9.82 -4.72 1.93
N ILE A 256 9.95 -4.91 0.62
CA ILE A 256 9.00 -4.40 -0.36
C ILE A 256 7.59 -4.83 -0.01
N SER A 257 6.76 -3.88 0.40
CA SER A 257 5.33 -4.08 0.54
C SER A 257 4.64 -3.98 -0.83
N GLY A 258 5.06 -4.81 -1.77
CA GLY A 258 4.34 -5.09 -3.01
C GLY A 258 3.60 -6.40 -2.76
N ASN A 259 2.46 -6.28 -2.08
CA ASN A 259 1.73 -7.25 -1.26
C ASN A 259 2.30 -7.46 0.15
N ASN A 260 1.59 -6.85 1.12
CA ASN A 260 1.56 -7.08 2.56
C ASN A 260 2.52 -8.15 3.09
N ASP A 261 3.66 -7.70 3.62
CA ASP A 261 4.52 -8.53 4.46
C ASP A 261 5.09 -7.76 5.64
N LYS A 262 4.31 -7.70 6.73
CA LYS A 262 4.90 -7.76 8.07
C LYS A 262 5.36 -9.21 8.28
N ASP A 263 6.49 -9.58 7.68
CA ASP A 263 7.08 -10.92 7.77
C ASP A 263 6.03 -12.07 7.70
N SER A 264 5.13 -12.01 6.70
CA SER A 264 4.08 -13.01 6.51
C SER A 264 4.29 -13.74 5.20
N ARG A 265 5.29 -14.65 5.18
CA ARG A 265 5.03 -15.88 4.43
C ARG A 265 3.60 -16.27 4.78
N ILE A 266 2.65 -16.18 3.83
CA ILE A 266 1.32 -16.74 4.03
C ILE A 266 1.67 -18.12 4.53
N PRO A 267 1.31 -18.44 5.80
CA PRO A 267 1.75 -19.67 6.40
C PRO A 267 1.40 -20.77 5.41
N SER A 268 2.39 -21.52 4.91
CA SER A 268 2.09 -22.56 3.91
C SER A 268 1.11 -23.59 4.48
N GLU A 269 0.95 -23.58 5.81
CA GLU A 269 0.13 -24.48 6.58
C GLU A 269 -0.70 -23.72 7.61
N PHE A 270 -1.87 -24.27 7.92
CA PHE A 270 -2.63 -23.87 9.09
C PHE A 270 -1.87 -24.27 10.36
N SER A 271 -1.84 -23.41 11.37
CA SER A 271 -1.21 -23.75 12.65
C SER A 271 -1.95 -23.14 13.84
N LEU A 272 -1.88 -23.84 14.98
CA LEU A 272 -2.27 -23.33 16.29
C LEU A 272 -1.01 -23.30 17.16
N GLY A 273 -0.59 -22.10 17.55
CA GLY A 273 0.56 -21.86 18.41
C GLY A 273 0.27 -22.22 19.87
N GLN A 274 1.34 -22.39 20.64
CA GLN A 274 1.21 -22.47 22.09
C GLN A 274 0.87 -21.08 22.64
N ASN A 275 -0.03 -21.03 23.63
CA ASN A 275 -0.38 -19.78 24.28
C ASN A 275 0.84 -19.21 25.04
N TYR A 276 0.97 -17.88 25.10
CA TYR A 276 1.99 -17.21 25.91
C TYR A 276 1.36 -16.06 26.73
N PRO A 277 1.65 -15.98 28.04
CA PRO A 277 2.43 -16.94 28.84
C PRO A 277 1.72 -18.30 29.01
N ASN A 278 2.46 -19.36 29.34
CA ASN A 278 1.91 -20.65 29.79
C ASN A 278 2.87 -21.32 30.80
N PRO A 279 2.47 -21.54 32.07
CA PRO A 279 1.17 -21.22 32.65
C PRO A 279 0.80 -19.74 32.62
N PHE A 280 -0.49 -19.41 32.67
CA PHE A 280 -1.00 -18.04 32.58
C PHE A 280 -1.86 -17.67 33.78
N ASN A 281 -1.96 -16.36 34.08
CA ASN A 281 -2.80 -15.81 35.15
C ASN A 281 -3.26 -14.37 34.85
N PRO A 282 -4.58 -14.09 34.78
CA PRO A 282 -5.61 -14.93 34.19
C PRO A 282 -5.68 -14.76 32.66
N SER A 283 -4.77 -13.99 32.05
CA SER A 283 -4.75 -13.69 30.61
C SER A 283 -3.61 -14.39 29.88
N THR A 284 -3.86 -14.81 28.65
CA THR A 284 -2.84 -15.33 27.72
C THR A 284 -3.21 -14.98 26.28
N THR A 285 -2.23 -14.93 25.39
CA THR A 285 -2.46 -14.74 23.96
C THR A 285 -2.17 -16.03 23.21
N ILE A 286 -3.05 -16.37 22.27
CA ILE A 286 -2.95 -17.57 21.44
C ILE A 286 -2.74 -17.11 20.00
N ASN A 287 -1.56 -17.41 19.45
CA ASN A 287 -1.25 -17.13 18.06
C ASN A 287 -1.68 -18.32 17.17
N PHE A 288 -2.23 -18.04 16.00
CA PHE A 288 -2.60 -19.06 15.01
C PHE A 288 -2.39 -18.53 13.60
N SER A 289 -2.29 -19.44 12.63
CA SER A 289 -1.91 -19.10 11.26
C SER A 289 -2.85 -19.79 10.27
N LEU A 290 -3.21 -19.10 9.19
CA LEU A 290 -4.12 -19.58 8.15
C LEU A 290 -3.41 -19.55 6.79
N ALA A 291 -3.39 -20.68 6.09
CA ALA A 291 -2.82 -20.75 4.74
C ALA A 291 -3.74 -20.16 3.66
N SER A 292 -5.05 -20.09 3.94
CA SER A 292 -6.05 -19.52 3.04
C SER A 292 -7.25 -18.95 3.81
N TYR A 293 -8.04 -18.11 3.14
CA TYR A 293 -9.30 -17.58 3.69
C TYR A 293 -10.22 -18.73 4.14
N SER A 294 -10.57 -18.76 5.43
CA SER A 294 -11.28 -19.89 6.04
C SER A 294 -12.22 -19.45 7.14
N LEU A 295 -13.30 -20.22 7.34
CA LEU A 295 -14.09 -20.16 8.57
C LEU A 295 -13.28 -20.78 9.72
N VAL A 296 -12.94 -19.98 10.72
CA VAL A 296 -12.12 -20.41 11.87
C VAL A 296 -13.00 -20.52 13.11
N THR A 297 -12.88 -21.64 13.81
CA THR A 297 -13.47 -21.84 15.15
C THR A 297 -12.37 -22.16 16.15
N ILE A 298 -12.22 -21.35 17.19
CA ILE A 298 -11.30 -21.61 18.32
C ILE A 298 -12.11 -21.70 19.60
N LYS A 299 -12.04 -22.85 20.27
CA LYS A 299 -12.81 -23.16 21.49
C LYS A 299 -11.91 -23.69 22.60
N VAL A 300 -12.31 -23.47 23.84
CA VAL A 300 -11.61 -23.95 25.03
C VAL A 300 -12.50 -24.97 25.74
N TYR A 301 -11.90 -26.09 26.17
CA TYR A 301 -12.55 -27.19 26.87
C TYR A 301 -11.83 -27.51 28.17
N ASN A 302 -12.58 -28.02 29.16
CA ASN A 302 -11.99 -28.61 30.36
C ASN A 302 -11.55 -30.07 30.11
N ILE A 303 -10.96 -30.72 31.12
CA ILE A 303 -10.46 -32.11 31.03
C ILE A 303 -11.54 -33.16 30.76
N LEU A 304 -12.81 -32.83 31.01
CA LEU A 304 -13.97 -33.69 30.74
C LEU A 304 -14.52 -33.49 29.32
N GLY A 305 -13.89 -32.63 28.51
CA GLY A 305 -14.33 -32.31 27.15
C GLY A 305 -15.51 -31.34 27.07
N ARG A 306 -15.89 -30.69 28.18
CA ARG A 306 -16.95 -29.67 28.17
C ARG A 306 -16.39 -28.34 27.68
N GLU A 307 -17.06 -27.73 26.71
CA GLU A 307 -16.74 -26.37 26.23
C GLU A 307 -16.94 -25.36 27.36
N VAL A 308 -15.95 -24.51 27.59
CA VAL A 308 -15.97 -23.44 28.60
C VAL A 308 -15.82 -22.04 28.00
N ALA A 309 -15.36 -21.92 26.75
CA ALA A 309 -15.34 -20.66 26.01
C ALA A 309 -15.24 -20.89 24.48
N THR A 310 -15.81 -19.97 23.70
CA THR A 310 -15.53 -19.81 22.26
C THR A 310 -14.78 -18.50 22.08
N LEU A 311 -13.56 -18.56 21.51
CA LEU A 311 -12.67 -17.39 21.33
C LEU A 311 -12.81 -16.78 19.93
N VAL A 312 -13.01 -17.63 18.92
CA VAL A 312 -13.18 -17.21 17.52
C VAL A 312 -14.25 -18.09 16.87
N SER A 313 -15.14 -17.49 16.09
CA SER A 313 -16.14 -18.18 15.26
C SER A 313 -16.53 -17.31 14.06
N SER A 314 -15.58 -17.04 13.16
CA SER A 314 -15.79 -16.16 11.99
C SER A 314 -14.86 -16.51 10.84
N PHE A 315 -15.18 -16.02 9.64
CA PHE A 315 -14.23 -16.04 8.53
C PHE A 315 -13.04 -15.11 8.82
N LYS A 316 -11.85 -15.53 8.39
CA LYS A 316 -10.59 -14.81 8.54
C LYS A 316 -9.75 -14.96 7.27
N GLU A 317 -9.05 -13.90 6.90
CA GLU A 317 -8.09 -13.88 5.79
C GLU A 317 -6.88 -14.77 6.06
N ALA A 318 -6.21 -15.22 4.99
CA ALA A 318 -4.93 -15.92 5.10
C ALA A 318 -3.90 -15.05 5.85
N GLY A 319 -3.06 -15.66 6.68
CA GLY A 319 -2.05 -14.95 7.47
C GLY A 319 -2.00 -15.37 8.93
N SER A 320 -1.17 -14.67 9.69
CA SER A 320 -1.00 -14.87 11.14
C SER A 320 -1.98 -14.00 11.92
N HIS A 321 -2.61 -14.59 12.93
CA HIS A 321 -3.61 -13.99 13.78
C HIS A 321 -3.29 -14.26 15.25
N SER A 322 -3.81 -13.43 16.14
CA SER A 322 -3.77 -13.66 17.58
C SER A 322 -5.16 -13.49 18.18
N VAL A 323 -5.44 -14.22 19.26
CA VAL A 323 -6.62 -14.04 20.08
C VAL A 323 -6.25 -14.06 21.55
N ASP A 324 -6.75 -13.09 22.29
CA ASP A 324 -6.57 -13.02 23.74
C ASP A 324 -7.61 -13.88 24.45
N PHE A 325 -7.17 -14.62 25.46
CA PHE A 325 -8.03 -15.41 26.33
C PHE A 325 -7.89 -14.96 27.78
N HIS A 326 -9.02 -14.53 28.35
CA HIS A 326 -9.11 -14.13 29.76
C HIS A 326 -9.95 -15.14 30.54
N ALA A 327 -9.31 -15.88 31.45
CA ALA A 327 -9.89 -17.00 32.18
C ALA A 327 -10.22 -16.67 33.64
N GLY A 328 -10.52 -15.39 33.94
CA GLY A 328 -10.78 -14.91 35.31
C GLY A 328 -11.88 -15.69 36.04
N ASN A 329 -12.86 -16.22 35.31
CA ASN A 329 -14.00 -16.97 35.86
C ASN A 329 -13.80 -18.50 35.91
N LEU A 330 -12.64 -19.01 35.51
CA LEU A 330 -12.34 -20.44 35.49
C LEU A 330 -11.46 -20.84 36.69
N SER A 331 -11.52 -22.11 37.11
CA SER A 331 -10.67 -22.65 38.19
C SER A 331 -9.25 -22.94 37.68
N SER A 332 -8.25 -22.83 38.56
CA SER A 332 -6.87 -23.23 38.24
C SER A 332 -6.84 -24.68 37.78
N GLY A 333 -6.09 -24.96 36.73
CA GLY A 333 -6.04 -26.30 36.15
C GLY A 333 -5.70 -26.33 34.67
N MET A 334 -5.84 -27.52 34.11
CA MET A 334 -5.55 -27.81 32.72
C MET A 334 -6.78 -27.63 31.83
N TYR A 335 -6.58 -26.96 30.70
CA TYR A 335 -7.59 -26.79 29.65
C TYR A 335 -7.02 -27.19 28.28
N ILE A 336 -7.92 -27.46 27.34
CA ILE A 336 -7.60 -27.80 25.96
C ILE A 336 -8.17 -26.72 25.05
N VAL A 337 -7.32 -26.08 24.26
CA VAL A 337 -7.74 -25.21 23.17
C VAL A 337 -7.79 -26.04 21.89
N GLU A 338 -8.89 -25.97 21.16
CA GLU A 338 -9.06 -26.60 19.84
C GLU A 338 -9.29 -25.52 18.79
N MET A 339 -8.59 -25.64 17.66
CA MET A 339 -8.84 -24.85 16.45
C MET A 339 -9.33 -25.76 15.33
N LYS A 340 -10.39 -25.34 14.63
CA LYS A 340 -10.87 -25.92 13.37
C LYS A 340 -10.89 -24.86 12.27
N ALA A 341 -10.33 -25.19 11.11
CA ALA A 341 -10.35 -24.35 9.90
C ALA A 341 -10.29 -25.23 8.64
N GLY A 342 -11.40 -25.38 7.92
CA GLY A 342 -11.50 -26.33 6.81
C GLY A 342 -11.23 -27.77 7.27
N SER A 343 -10.24 -28.44 6.65
CA SER A 343 -9.77 -29.78 7.03
C SER A 343 -8.76 -29.78 8.20
N PHE A 344 -8.26 -28.62 8.61
CA PHE A 344 -7.30 -28.52 9.72
C PHE A 344 -8.01 -28.59 11.08
N ASN A 345 -7.53 -29.48 11.95
CA ASN A 345 -7.90 -29.56 13.36
C ASN A 345 -6.64 -29.70 14.21
N SER A 346 -6.46 -28.82 15.19
CA SER A 346 -5.34 -28.90 16.12
C SER A 346 -5.74 -28.57 17.55
N LYS A 347 -5.07 -29.20 18.52
CA LYS A 347 -5.30 -29.02 19.94
C LYS A 347 -4.03 -28.62 20.69
N ARG A 348 -4.17 -27.77 21.70
CA ARG A 348 -3.09 -27.34 22.59
C ARG A 348 -3.53 -27.41 24.05
N LYS A 349 -2.63 -27.90 24.91
CA LYS A 349 -2.83 -27.90 26.36
C LYS A 349 -2.36 -26.56 26.92
N ILE A 350 -3.23 -25.90 27.68
CA ILE A 350 -2.94 -24.65 28.37
C ILE A 350 -3.16 -24.82 29.89
N THR A 351 -2.36 -24.14 30.71
CA THR A 351 -2.42 -24.27 32.18
C THR A 351 -2.73 -22.92 32.80
N LEU A 352 -3.88 -22.81 33.47
CA LEU A 352 -4.24 -21.64 34.28
C LEU A 352 -3.71 -21.85 35.70
N LEU A 353 -2.90 -20.91 36.18
CA LEU A 353 -2.51 -20.82 37.59
C LEU A 353 -3.11 -19.53 38.16
N LYS A 354 -3.73 -19.62 39.34
CA LYS A 354 -4.20 -18.47 40.10
C LYS A 354 -3.45 -18.36 41.40
#